data_AF-A0A2S8P1N1-F1
#
_entry.id   AF-A0A2S8P1N1-F1
#
_cell.length_a   1.000
_cell.length_b   1.000
_cell.length_c   1.000
_cell.angle_alpha   90.00
_cell.angle_beta   90.00
_cell.angle_gamma   90.00
#
_symmetry.space_group_name_H-M   'P 1'
#
loop_
_entity.id
_entity.type
_entity.pdbx_description
1 polymer ?
#
loop_
_entity_poly.entity_id
_entity_poly.type
_entity_poly.pdbx_seq_one_letter_code
_entity_poly.pdbx_strand_id
1 'polypeptide(L)'
;MKKKIPGYIGVCLLILAILAGCSETQPSEQPIVKETETANTITVAVDGSTFLPDATKSIKRDFSEGLTLKKALLNSGLVDFTADGKRIQSVGEVSLDSSLSWAVKLNGKDIEQDYWDMELHAKDEVIIYVKAADSGGDGVAYQTTLLKVSGGNIMPNLNRQYAGVYVQECTVRDVLKSSGIVRMSENNKFVVSVENVTPRMNQRWVIMVNEKELMENGLDMKLNPRDAVKLELTNAS
;
A
#
# COMPACT_ATOMS: atom_id res chain seq x y z
N MET A 1 -26.73 59.70 -34.07
CA MET A 1 -26.20 60.78 -34.95
C MET A 1 -25.31 61.70 -34.12
N LYS A 2 -24.07 61.92 -34.56
CA LYS A 2 -23.08 62.80 -33.91
C LYS A 2 -23.50 64.27 -34.03
N LYS A 3 -23.24 65.08 -33.00
CA LYS A 3 -22.65 66.45 -33.07
C LYS A 3 -22.46 66.96 -31.64
N LYS A 4 -21.21 67.06 -31.18
CA LYS A 4 -20.34 68.27 -31.12
C LYS A 4 -20.89 69.26 -30.08
N ILE A 5 -20.08 69.81 -29.17
CA ILE A 5 -19.26 71.05 -29.31
C ILE A 5 -18.67 71.27 -27.86
N PRO A 6 -17.59 72.03 -27.60
CA PRO A 6 -16.18 71.93 -28.03
C PRO A 6 -15.21 71.90 -26.81
N GLY A 7 -13.92 71.66 -27.07
CA GLY A 7 -12.83 72.01 -26.14
C GLY A 7 -12.35 73.46 -26.32
N TYR A 8 -11.27 73.81 -25.59
CA TYR A 8 -10.59 75.12 -25.42
C TYR A 8 -11.12 75.87 -24.19
N ILE A 9 -10.36 76.18 -23.12
CA ILE A 9 -8.97 76.62 -22.89
C ILE A 9 -8.72 76.32 -21.38
N GLY A 10 -7.61 75.79 -20.87
CA GLY A 10 -6.21 76.08 -21.19
C GLY A 10 -5.63 77.12 -20.22
N VAL A 11 -5.48 76.83 -18.92
CA VAL A 11 -4.48 77.50 -18.04
C VAL A 11 -4.02 76.51 -16.96
N CYS A 12 -2.71 76.32 -16.91
CA CYS A 12 -1.98 75.45 -15.99
C CYS A 12 -1.81 76.05 -14.58
N LEU A 13 -1.54 75.14 -13.64
CA LEU A 13 -0.78 75.29 -12.38
C LEU A 13 -1.48 75.96 -11.19
N LEU A 14 -1.75 75.19 -10.12
CA LEU A 14 -0.88 75.14 -8.95
C LEU A 14 -1.32 74.06 -7.91
N ILE A 15 -0.46 73.05 -7.73
CA ILE A 15 0.02 72.40 -6.48
C ILE A 15 -0.86 72.47 -5.22
N LEU A 16 -1.19 71.30 -4.63
CA LEU A 16 -1.10 70.92 -3.19
C LEU A 16 -1.78 69.55 -3.00
N ALA A 17 -1.02 68.45 -2.92
CA ALA A 17 -0.62 67.77 -1.69
C ALA A 17 -1.79 67.26 -0.81
N ILE A 18 -1.97 65.94 -0.79
CA ILE A 18 -1.74 65.00 0.34
C ILE A 18 -2.41 63.68 -0.06
N LEU A 19 -1.60 62.66 -0.27
CA LEU A 19 -2.04 61.32 -0.65
C LEU A 19 -2.81 60.67 0.51
N ALA A 20 -3.98 60.16 0.15
CA ALA A 20 -4.84 59.34 0.96
C ALA A 20 -4.14 58.06 1.42
N GLY A 21 -4.46 57.62 2.62
CA GLY A 21 -4.19 56.27 3.08
C GLY A 21 -5.03 55.24 2.33
N CYS A 22 -4.51 54.02 2.29
CA CYS A 22 -5.23 52.80 2.65
C CYS A 22 -4.21 51.66 2.74
N SER A 23 -4.30 50.92 3.83
CA SER A 23 -3.43 49.82 4.20
C SER A 23 -3.47 48.68 3.18
N GLU A 24 -2.32 48.29 2.64
CA GLU A 24 -2.10 46.95 2.08
C GLU A 24 -0.99 46.27 2.90
N THR A 25 -1.41 45.27 3.67
CA THR A 25 -0.56 44.29 4.34
C THR A 25 0.28 43.55 3.30
N GLN A 26 1.58 43.80 3.32
CA GLN A 26 2.58 43.11 2.51
C GLN A 26 2.89 41.73 3.14
N PRO A 27 2.66 40.60 2.46
CA PRO A 27 3.12 39.31 2.96
C PRO A 27 4.63 39.25 2.86
N SER A 28 5.29 38.98 3.98
CA SER A 28 6.71 38.69 4.07
C SER A 28 7.02 37.46 3.19
N GLU A 29 7.81 37.65 2.14
CA GLU A 29 8.47 36.55 1.44
C GLU A 29 9.40 35.86 2.44
N GLN A 30 8.91 34.79 3.04
CA GLN A 30 9.77 33.79 3.66
C GLN A 30 10.66 33.21 2.56
N PRO A 31 11.96 33.00 2.78
CA PRO A 31 12.78 32.28 1.84
C PRO A 31 12.15 30.90 1.67
N ILE A 32 11.68 30.59 0.46
CA ILE A 32 11.48 29.21 0.05
C ILE A 32 12.86 28.59 0.17
N VAL A 33 13.06 27.81 1.23
CA VAL A 33 14.15 26.86 1.32
C VAL A 33 13.96 25.97 0.11
N LYS A 34 14.73 26.23 -0.96
CA LYS A 34 14.94 25.24 -2.00
C LYS A 34 15.56 24.06 -1.27
N GLU A 35 14.76 23.02 -1.00
CA GLU A 35 15.31 21.69 -0.75
C GLU A 35 16.34 21.46 -1.82
N THR A 36 17.59 21.47 -1.40
CA THR A 36 18.71 21.31 -2.31
C THR A 36 18.63 19.84 -2.71
N GLU A 37 18.05 19.54 -3.89
CA GLU A 37 18.02 18.23 -4.56
C GLU A 37 19.45 17.75 -4.89
N THR A 38 20.26 17.57 -3.85
CA THR A 38 21.67 17.13 -3.91
C THR A 38 21.88 15.84 -3.12
N ALA A 39 20.86 15.35 -2.43
CA ALA A 39 20.90 13.98 -1.92
C ALA A 39 20.77 13.04 -3.12
N ASN A 40 21.86 12.38 -3.48
CA ASN A 40 21.81 11.19 -4.32
C ASN A 40 20.96 10.18 -3.55
N THR A 41 19.70 10.03 -3.93
CA THR A 41 18.76 9.11 -3.28
C THR A 41 18.19 8.14 -4.30
N ILE A 42 17.77 6.97 -3.85
CA ILE A 42 16.86 6.09 -4.57
C ILE A 42 15.45 6.19 -3.96
N THR A 43 14.43 5.88 -4.75
CA THR A 43 13.05 5.78 -4.27
C THR A 43 12.63 4.31 -4.28
N VAL A 44 12.13 3.80 -3.16
CA VAL A 44 11.51 2.48 -3.08
C VAL A 44 10.02 2.68 -2.77
N ALA A 45 9.17 2.31 -3.71
CA ALA A 45 7.73 2.38 -3.57
C ALA A 45 7.10 0.98 -3.60
N VAL A 46 6.01 0.83 -2.87
CA VAL A 46 5.08 -0.29 -2.96
C VAL A 46 3.85 0.27 -3.66
N ASP A 47 3.57 -0.23 -4.85
CA ASP A 47 2.29 -0.03 -5.51
C ASP A 47 1.36 -1.16 -5.05
N GLY A 48 0.52 -0.82 -4.07
CA GLY A 48 -0.55 -1.71 -3.62
C GLY A 48 -1.54 -2.05 -4.73
N SER A 49 -1.54 -1.28 -5.83
CA SER A 49 -2.40 -1.40 -7.00
C SER A 49 -3.89 -1.50 -6.62
N THR A 50 -4.76 -1.95 -7.52
CA THR A 50 -6.18 -2.22 -7.16
C THR A 50 -6.34 -3.36 -6.14
N PHE A 51 -5.25 -4.07 -5.84
CA PHE A 51 -5.24 -5.29 -5.04
C PHE A 51 -5.21 -4.97 -3.55
N LEU A 52 -4.45 -3.96 -3.14
CA LEU A 52 -4.11 -3.63 -1.75
C LEU A 52 -3.91 -2.10 -1.57
N PRO A 53 -4.96 -1.28 -1.69
CA PRO A 53 -4.82 0.18 -1.67
C PRO A 53 -4.17 0.72 -0.39
N ASP A 54 -4.35 0.04 0.75
CA ASP A 54 -3.74 0.42 2.04
C ASP A 54 -2.25 0.03 2.15
N ALA A 55 -1.72 -0.76 1.22
CA ALA A 55 -0.32 -1.19 1.21
C ALA A 55 0.61 -0.21 0.48
N THR A 56 0.05 0.81 -0.20
CA THR A 56 0.83 1.78 -0.95
C THR A 56 1.69 2.64 -0.02
N LYS A 57 3.02 2.49 -0.14
CA LYS A 57 4.02 3.18 0.68
C LYS A 57 5.19 3.60 -0.20
N SER A 58 5.78 4.76 0.04
CA SER A 58 7.01 5.18 -0.66
C SER A 58 8.04 5.68 0.35
N ILE A 59 9.30 5.30 0.14
CA ILE A 59 10.42 5.63 0.99
C ILE A 59 11.57 6.12 0.11
N LYS A 60 12.05 7.33 0.38
CA LYS A 60 13.31 7.84 -0.19
C LYS A 60 14.47 7.37 0.68
N ARG A 61 15.58 6.95 0.06
CA ARG A 61 16.79 6.49 0.75
C ARG A 61 18.04 7.06 0.13
N ASP A 62 19.02 7.36 0.96
CA ASP A 62 20.35 7.77 0.50
C ASP A 62 20.97 6.66 -0.35
N PHE A 63 21.53 7.06 -1.48
CA PHE A 63 22.27 6.21 -2.38
C PHE A 63 23.70 6.04 -1.86
N SER A 64 24.20 4.81 -1.94
CA SER A 64 25.60 4.47 -1.70
C SER A 64 26.12 3.61 -2.85
N GLU A 65 27.38 3.79 -3.23
CA GLU A 65 28.02 2.93 -4.23
C GLU A 65 27.94 1.44 -3.83
N GLY A 66 27.75 0.55 -4.81
CA GLY A 66 27.58 -0.89 -4.59
C GLY A 66 26.26 -1.31 -3.94
N LEU A 67 25.27 -0.40 -3.85
CA LEU A 67 23.92 -0.74 -3.43
C LEU A 67 23.22 -1.55 -4.52
N THR A 68 22.90 -2.80 -4.23
CA THR A 68 22.14 -3.65 -5.15
C THR A 68 20.64 -3.49 -4.95
N LEU A 69 19.84 -3.86 -5.96
CA LEU A 69 18.37 -3.84 -5.87
C LEU A 69 17.87 -4.64 -4.66
N LYS A 70 18.35 -5.87 -4.47
CA LYS A 70 18.00 -6.71 -3.33
C LYS A 70 18.35 -6.09 -1.98
N LYS A 71 19.54 -5.47 -1.86
CA LYS A 71 19.95 -4.75 -0.64
C LYS A 71 19.07 -3.53 -0.39
N ALA A 72 18.71 -2.78 -1.43
CA ALA A 72 17.81 -1.64 -1.31
C ALA A 72 16.42 -2.06 -0.82
N LEU A 73 15.88 -3.17 -1.34
CA LEU A 73 14.61 -3.75 -0.90
C LEU A 73 14.67 -4.18 0.56
N LEU A 74 15.71 -4.91 0.98
CA LEU A 74 15.90 -5.31 2.39
C LEU A 74 16.04 -4.08 3.31
N ASN A 75 16.87 -3.12 2.92
CA ASN A 75 17.13 -1.92 3.72
C ASN A 75 15.90 -1.00 3.82
N SER A 76 14.90 -1.15 2.95
CA SER A 76 13.63 -0.42 3.03
C SER A 76 12.90 -0.68 4.36
N GLY A 77 13.14 -1.84 4.99
CA GLY A 77 12.42 -2.30 6.18
C GLY A 77 10.98 -2.73 5.89
N LEU A 78 10.58 -2.78 4.62
CA LEU A 78 9.26 -3.23 4.19
C LEU A 78 9.31 -4.65 3.63
N VAL A 79 10.43 -5.11 3.08
CA VAL A 79 10.47 -6.35 2.29
C VAL A 79 11.13 -7.47 3.08
N ASP A 80 10.40 -8.56 3.29
CA ASP A 80 10.96 -9.83 3.77
C ASP A 80 11.08 -10.81 2.61
N PHE A 81 12.22 -11.49 2.53
CA PHE A 81 12.48 -12.51 1.53
C PHE A 81 12.18 -13.91 2.07
N THR A 82 11.93 -14.85 1.17
CA THR A 82 11.92 -16.28 1.49
C THR A 82 13.26 -16.72 2.05
N ALA A 83 13.30 -17.83 2.78
CA ALA A 83 14.54 -18.32 3.42
C ALA A 83 15.68 -18.62 2.41
N ASP A 84 15.35 -18.99 1.18
CA ASP A 84 16.31 -19.16 0.08
C ASP A 84 16.74 -17.84 -0.58
N GLY A 85 16.12 -16.72 -0.19
CA GLY A 85 16.39 -15.38 -0.68
C GLY A 85 15.97 -15.14 -2.14
N LYS A 86 15.21 -16.04 -2.76
CA LYS A 86 14.88 -15.97 -4.19
C LYS A 86 13.61 -15.20 -4.49
N ARG A 87 12.67 -15.14 -3.54
CA ARG A 87 11.38 -14.49 -3.71
C ARG A 87 11.11 -13.53 -2.55
N ILE A 88 10.26 -12.54 -2.80
CA ILE A 88 9.68 -11.74 -1.71
C ILE A 88 8.60 -12.59 -1.04
N GLN A 89 8.71 -12.76 0.26
CA GLN A 89 7.73 -13.44 1.11
C GLN A 89 6.60 -12.49 1.51
N SER A 90 6.94 -11.27 1.95
CA SER A 90 5.99 -10.26 2.38
C SER A 90 6.49 -8.84 2.13
N VAL A 91 5.52 -7.93 2.02
CA VAL A 91 5.76 -6.48 1.97
C VAL A 91 4.93 -5.81 3.06
N GLY A 92 5.61 -5.25 4.06
CA GLY A 92 5.00 -4.80 5.30
C GLY A 92 4.32 -5.95 6.02
N GLU A 93 3.03 -5.79 6.30
CA GLU A 93 2.21 -6.84 6.93
C GLU A 93 1.50 -7.73 5.92
N VAL A 94 1.77 -7.56 4.62
CA VAL A 94 1.03 -8.24 3.56
C VAL A 94 1.83 -9.39 2.95
N SER A 95 1.21 -10.56 2.93
CA SER A 95 1.65 -11.74 2.19
C SER A 95 0.66 -12.03 1.06
N LEU A 96 1.11 -12.78 0.06
CA LEU A 96 0.30 -13.19 -1.08
C LEU A 96 0.07 -14.70 -1.04
N ASP A 97 -1.11 -15.14 -1.45
CA ASP A 97 -1.34 -16.56 -1.72
C ASP A 97 -0.70 -16.98 -3.05
N SER A 98 -0.80 -18.27 -3.40
CA SER A 98 -0.14 -18.82 -4.59
C SER A 98 -0.68 -18.30 -5.92
N SER A 99 -1.82 -17.60 -5.95
CA SER A 99 -2.39 -17.02 -7.17
C SER A 99 -1.74 -15.69 -7.56
N LEU A 100 -1.01 -15.07 -6.63
CA LEU A 100 -0.35 -13.78 -6.81
C LEU A 100 1.16 -13.89 -6.56
N SER A 101 1.91 -12.92 -7.09
CA SER A 101 3.34 -12.80 -6.86
C SER A 101 3.76 -11.35 -6.75
N TRP A 102 4.79 -11.11 -5.94
CA TRP A 102 5.47 -9.82 -5.90
C TRP A 102 6.40 -9.70 -7.10
N ALA A 103 6.32 -8.57 -7.77
CA ALA A 103 7.20 -8.19 -8.86
C ALA A 103 7.84 -6.83 -8.59
N VAL A 104 8.92 -6.54 -9.32
CA VAL A 104 9.72 -5.34 -9.11
C VAL A 104 9.97 -4.67 -10.45
N LYS A 105 9.69 -3.37 -10.51
CA LYS A 105 10.10 -2.47 -11.58
C LYS A 105 11.29 -1.65 -11.13
N LEU A 106 12.24 -1.46 -12.02
CA LEU A 106 13.31 -0.48 -11.91
C LEU A 106 13.16 0.53 -13.04
N ASN A 107 12.98 1.81 -12.71
CA ASN A 107 12.79 2.90 -13.66
C ASN A 107 11.69 2.59 -14.70
N GLY A 108 10.58 2.02 -14.23
CA GLY A 108 9.42 1.64 -15.04
C GLY A 108 9.54 0.31 -15.81
N LYS A 109 10.66 -0.40 -15.72
CA LYS A 109 10.87 -1.70 -16.39
C LYS A 109 10.86 -2.86 -15.41
N ASP A 110 10.12 -3.93 -15.72
CA ASP A 110 10.12 -5.15 -14.93
C ASP A 110 11.50 -5.80 -14.87
N ILE A 111 11.89 -6.21 -13.67
CA ILE A 111 13.15 -6.89 -13.38
C ILE A 111 12.84 -8.31 -12.91
N GLU A 112 13.34 -9.29 -13.66
CA GLU A 112 13.23 -10.69 -13.25
C GLU A 112 14.03 -10.95 -11.97
N GLN A 113 13.59 -11.93 -11.18
CA GLN A 113 14.15 -12.23 -9.86
C GLN A 113 15.66 -12.53 -9.91
N ASP A 114 16.12 -13.16 -10.99
CA ASP A 114 17.53 -13.52 -11.18
C ASP A 114 18.46 -12.29 -11.35
N TYR A 115 17.90 -11.11 -11.63
CA TYR A 115 18.66 -9.86 -11.78
C TYR A 115 18.59 -8.95 -10.55
N TRP A 116 18.03 -9.39 -9.43
CA TRP A 116 17.91 -8.56 -8.23
C TRP A 116 19.24 -8.22 -7.55
N ASP A 117 20.34 -8.89 -7.91
CA ASP A 117 21.68 -8.54 -7.43
C ASP A 117 22.37 -7.45 -8.28
N MET A 118 21.68 -6.86 -9.26
CA MET A 118 22.21 -5.72 -10.03
C MET A 118 22.43 -4.48 -9.16
N GLU A 119 23.43 -3.67 -9.53
CA GLU A 119 23.70 -2.38 -8.89
C GLU A 119 22.68 -1.33 -9.30
N LEU A 120 22.25 -0.56 -8.30
CA LEU A 120 21.45 0.65 -8.50
C LEU A 120 22.36 1.85 -8.72
N HIS A 121 21.79 2.90 -9.29
CA HIS A 121 22.41 4.20 -9.48
C HIS A 121 21.63 5.26 -8.70
N ALA A 122 22.29 6.40 -8.46
CA ALA A 122 21.62 7.56 -7.89
C ALA A 122 20.39 7.92 -8.74
N LYS A 123 19.28 8.23 -8.07
CA LYS A 123 17.97 8.58 -8.66
C LYS A 123 17.19 7.43 -9.28
N ASP A 124 17.65 6.18 -9.13
CA ASP A 124 16.85 5.03 -9.50
C ASP A 124 15.53 4.96 -8.70
N GLU A 125 14.48 4.57 -9.40
CA GLU A 125 13.16 4.32 -8.84
C GLU A 125 12.86 2.82 -8.88
N VAL A 126 12.62 2.26 -7.70
CA VAL A 126 12.25 0.86 -7.49
C VAL A 126 10.78 0.82 -7.08
N ILE A 127 9.96 0.10 -7.83
CA ILE A 127 8.53 -0.10 -7.51
C ILE A 127 8.28 -1.59 -7.31
N ILE A 128 7.82 -1.96 -6.13
CA ILE A 128 7.30 -3.30 -5.81
C ILE A 128 5.81 -3.29 -6.10
N TYR A 129 5.30 -4.27 -6.82
CA TYR A 129 3.89 -4.35 -7.16
C TYR A 129 3.40 -5.80 -7.16
N VAL A 130 2.08 -5.96 -7.18
CA VAL A 130 1.43 -7.28 -7.23
C VAL A 130 1.06 -7.62 -8.67
N LYS A 131 1.35 -8.85 -9.09
CA LYS A 131 0.86 -9.43 -10.35
C LYS A 131 0.33 -10.85 -10.13
N ALA A 132 -0.51 -11.35 -11.03
CA ALA A 132 -0.90 -12.76 -10.97
C ALA A 132 0.29 -13.67 -11.26
N ALA A 133 0.31 -14.82 -10.60
CA ALA A 133 1.42 -15.77 -10.68
C ALA A 133 1.56 -16.41 -12.07
N ASP A 134 0.47 -16.46 -12.85
CA ASP A 134 0.39 -17.07 -14.18
C ASP A 134 0.39 -16.05 -15.33
N SER A 135 0.29 -14.75 -15.04
CA SER A 135 0.31 -13.70 -16.06
C SER A 135 1.75 -13.32 -16.44
N GLY A 136 2.12 -13.57 -17.70
CA GLY A 136 3.38 -13.14 -18.31
C GLY A 136 3.48 -11.64 -18.65
N GLY A 137 2.65 -10.79 -18.02
CA GLY A 137 2.64 -9.34 -18.27
C GLY A 137 1.62 -8.59 -17.41
N ASP A 138 1.78 -7.27 -17.33
CA ASP A 138 0.82 -6.34 -16.71
C ASP A 138 -0.54 -6.38 -17.43
N GLY A 139 -1.63 -6.33 -16.65
CA GLY A 139 -2.87 -5.73 -17.15
C GLY A 139 -4.16 -6.52 -17.02
N VAL A 140 -4.20 -7.70 -16.39
CA VAL A 140 -5.49 -8.28 -16.01
C VAL A 140 -5.90 -7.70 -14.66
N ALA A 141 -6.98 -6.92 -14.66
CA ALA A 141 -7.60 -6.41 -13.44
C ALA A 141 -8.30 -7.57 -12.71
N TYR A 142 -7.56 -8.26 -11.85
CA TYR A 142 -8.14 -9.27 -10.97
C TYR A 142 -8.87 -8.60 -9.81
N GLN A 143 -10.01 -9.16 -9.43
CA GLN A 143 -10.61 -8.87 -8.13
C GLN A 143 -9.85 -9.64 -7.06
N THR A 144 -9.81 -9.11 -5.84
CA THR A 144 -9.08 -9.73 -4.73
C THR A 144 -10.00 -10.21 -3.63
N THR A 145 -9.53 -11.24 -2.93
CA THR A 145 -9.96 -11.60 -1.59
C THR A 145 -8.89 -11.16 -0.60
N LEU A 146 -9.33 -10.76 0.58
CA LEU A 146 -8.44 -10.31 1.65
C LEU A 146 -8.76 -11.08 2.93
N LEU A 147 -7.75 -11.76 3.46
CA LEU A 147 -7.77 -12.36 4.79
C LEU A 147 -6.91 -11.52 5.73
N LYS A 148 -7.54 -10.92 6.74
CA LYS A 148 -6.86 -10.22 7.84
C LYS A 148 -6.71 -11.17 9.02
N VAL A 149 -5.52 -11.23 9.61
CA VAL A 149 -5.23 -12.00 10.82
C VAL A 149 -4.84 -11.03 11.91
N SER A 150 -5.53 -11.08 13.05
CA SER A 150 -5.22 -10.30 14.24
C SER A 150 -5.13 -11.19 15.46
N GLY A 151 -4.07 -11.04 16.25
CA GLY A 151 -3.96 -11.67 17.57
C GLY A 151 -4.82 -11.01 18.65
N GLY A 152 -5.58 -9.97 18.31
CA GLY A 152 -6.39 -9.20 19.25
C GLY A 152 -5.55 -8.68 20.41
N ASN A 153 -6.17 -8.59 21.60
CA ASN A 153 -5.46 -8.24 22.83
C ASN A 153 -4.54 -9.36 23.36
N ILE A 154 -4.69 -10.58 22.85
CA ILE A 154 -3.91 -11.75 23.31
C ILE A 154 -2.50 -11.72 22.72
N MET A 155 -2.39 -11.36 21.44
CA MET A 155 -1.11 -11.28 20.75
C MET A 155 -1.07 -10.03 19.85
N PRO A 156 -0.91 -8.82 20.43
CA PRO A 156 -1.07 -7.55 19.72
C PRO A 156 -0.12 -7.35 18.53
N ASN A 157 1.02 -8.05 18.52
CA ASN A 157 2.01 -7.98 17.44
C ASN A 157 1.65 -8.86 16.23
N LEU A 158 0.65 -9.73 16.35
CA LEU A 158 0.14 -10.51 15.23
C LEU A 158 -0.90 -9.66 14.50
N ASN A 159 -0.47 -8.92 13.48
CA ASN A 159 -1.33 -8.28 12.51
C ASN A 159 -0.77 -8.55 11.12
N ARG A 160 -1.51 -9.31 10.31
CA ARG A 160 -1.11 -9.74 8.98
C ARG A 160 -2.27 -9.67 8.02
N GLN A 161 -1.96 -9.52 6.75
CA GLN A 161 -2.94 -9.55 5.67
C GLN A 161 -2.46 -10.52 4.59
N TYR A 162 -3.39 -11.29 4.04
CA TYR A 162 -3.14 -12.26 2.99
C TYR A 162 -4.06 -11.94 1.83
N ALA A 163 -3.46 -11.62 0.68
CA ALA A 163 -4.19 -11.29 -0.53
C ALA A 163 -4.19 -12.49 -1.48
N GLY A 164 -5.33 -12.71 -2.13
CA GLY A 164 -5.48 -13.72 -3.18
C GLY A 164 -6.38 -13.23 -4.31
N VAL A 165 -6.30 -13.87 -5.47
CA VAL A 165 -7.25 -13.64 -6.57
C VAL A 165 -8.63 -14.13 -6.12
N TYR A 166 -9.64 -13.28 -6.31
CA TYR A 166 -11.04 -13.66 -6.15
C TYR A 166 -11.44 -14.62 -7.26
N VAL A 167 -12.01 -15.76 -6.85
CA VAL A 167 -12.62 -16.74 -7.75
C VAL A 167 -14.12 -16.67 -7.56
N GLN A 168 -14.88 -16.72 -8.66
CA GLN A 168 -16.34 -16.66 -8.60
C GLN A 168 -16.90 -17.77 -7.69
N GLU A 169 -17.88 -17.42 -6.87
CA GLU A 169 -18.51 -18.32 -5.89
C GLU A 169 -17.57 -18.84 -4.78
N CYS A 170 -16.39 -18.23 -4.58
CA CYS A 170 -15.51 -18.63 -3.48
C CYS A 170 -16.19 -18.41 -2.13
N THR A 171 -15.87 -19.29 -1.19
CA THR A 171 -16.41 -19.24 0.18
C THR A 171 -15.38 -18.70 1.15
N VAL A 172 -15.83 -18.34 2.37
CA VAL A 172 -14.92 -18.04 3.49
C VAL A 172 -13.91 -19.17 3.68
N ARG A 173 -14.36 -20.43 3.62
CA ARG A 173 -13.50 -21.62 3.72
C ARG A 173 -12.42 -21.65 2.65
N ASP A 174 -12.74 -21.27 1.42
CA ASP A 174 -11.77 -21.27 0.32
C ASP A 174 -10.69 -20.22 0.55
N VAL A 175 -11.05 -19.01 0.99
CA VAL A 175 -10.09 -17.94 1.35
C VAL A 175 -9.18 -18.36 2.51
N LEU A 176 -9.75 -18.99 3.54
CA LEU A 176 -8.96 -19.51 4.66
C LEU A 176 -7.94 -20.54 4.17
N LYS A 177 -8.36 -21.50 3.33
CA LYS A 177 -7.48 -22.54 2.80
C LYS A 177 -6.43 -22.02 1.83
N SER A 178 -6.80 -21.12 0.92
CA SER A 178 -5.89 -20.60 -0.11
C SER A 178 -4.75 -19.80 0.50
N SER A 179 -4.98 -19.16 1.66
CA SER A 179 -3.95 -18.40 2.38
C SER A 179 -2.71 -19.23 2.76
N GLY A 180 -2.83 -20.56 2.86
CA GLY A 180 -1.75 -21.46 3.26
C GLY A 180 -1.33 -21.36 4.74
N ILE A 181 -1.86 -20.38 5.48
CA ILE A 181 -1.54 -20.16 6.90
C ILE A 181 -2.63 -20.68 7.84
N VAL A 182 -3.83 -20.98 7.34
CA VAL A 182 -4.90 -21.54 8.17
C VAL A 182 -4.87 -23.06 8.12
N ARG A 183 -4.74 -23.69 9.28
CA ARG A 183 -4.94 -25.13 9.44
C ARG A 183 -6.36 -25.41 9.92
N MET A 184 -7.14 -26.02 9.06
CA MET A 184 -8.50 -26.47 9.38
C MET A 184 -8.48 -27.81 10.12
N SER A 185 -9.59 -28.14 10.79
CA SER A 185 -9.83 -29.48 11.34
C SER A 185 -9.97 -30.51 10.21
N GLU A 186 -9.85 -31.80 10.54
CA GLU A 186 -9.97 -32.89 9.53
C GLU A 186 -11.30 -32.85 8.77
N ASN A 187 -12.39 -32.55 9.47
CA ASN A 187 -13.72 -32.37 8.88
C ASN A 187 -13.94 -30.98 8.25
N ASN A 188 -12.89 -30.15 8.21
CA ASN A 188 -12.87 -28.75 7.78
C ASN A 188 -13.82 -27.81 8.55
N LYS A 189 -14.51 -28.23 9.62
CA LYS A 189 -15.55 -27.38 10.24
C LYS A 189 -15.01 -26.22 11.07
N PHE A 190 -13.77 -26.29 11.58
CA PHE A 190 -13.22 -25.29 12.47
C PHE A 190 -11.76 -24.97 12.15
N VAL A 191 -11.33 -23.77 12.49
CA VAL A 191 -9.93 -23.35 12.44
C VAL A 191 -9.20 -23.91 13.66
N VAL A 192 -8.15 -24.69 13.45
CA VAL A 192 -7.34 -25.26 14.54
C VAL A 192 -6.12 -24.39 14.84
N SER A 193 -5.47 -23.85 13.80
CA SER A 193 -4.39 -22.88 13.97
C SER A 193 -4.31 -21.91 12.81
N VAL A 194 -3.72 -20.75 13.07
CA VAL A 194 -3.45 -19.71 12.08
C VAL A 194 -1.97 -19.36 12.18
N GLU A 195 -1.27 -19.40 11.06
CA GLU A 195 0.18 -19.51 10.96
C GLU A 195 0.71 -20.69 11.80
N ASN A 196 1.21 -20.41 13.01
CA ASN A 196 1.68 -21.40 13.98
C ASN A 196 1.01 -21.24 15.35
N VAL A 197 -0.07 -20.45 15.42
CA VAL A 197 -0.76 -20.13 16.67
C VAL A 197 -1.97 -21.03 16.82
N THR A 198 -1.87 -21.95 17.78
CA THR A 198 -3.00 -22.78 18.24
C THR A 198 -3.60 -22.13 19.49
N PRO A 199 -4.91 -21.82 19.51
CA PRO A 199 -5.57 -21.26 20.69
C PRO A 199 -5.40 -22.17 21.93
N ARG A 200 -5.23 -21.56 23.10
CA ARG A 200 -5.29 -22.28 24.39
C ARG A 200 -6.74 -22.66 24.73
N MET A 201 -6.94 -23.45 25.80
CA MET A 201 -8.27 -23.95 26.21
C MET A 201 -9.34 -22.86 26.37
N ASN A 202 -8.95 -21.64 26.76
CA ASN A 202 -9.84 -20.49 26.95
C ASN A 202 -9.73 -19.47 25.82
N GLN A 203 -9.29 -19.87 24.63
CA GLN A 203 -9.09 -18.99 23.48
C GLN A 203 -9.72 -19.61 22.24
N ARG A 204 -10.13 -18.76 21.30
CA ARG A 204 -10.62 -19.22 19.99
C ARG A 204 -10.27 -18.22 18.89
N TRP A 205 -10.20 -18.73 17.66
CA TRP A 205 -10.21 -17.91 16.47
C TRP A 205 -11.65 -17.55 16.12
N VAL A 206 -11.98 -16.27 16.20
CA VAL A 206 -13.25 -15.71 15.73
C VAL A 206 -13.10 -15.36 14.26
N ILE A 207 -14.06 -15.79 13.45
CA ILE A 207 -14.07 -15.52 12.02
C ILE A 207 -15.14 -14.45 11.75
N MET A 208 -14.75 -13.39 11.06
CA MET A 208 -15.65 -12.30 10.68
C MET A 208 -15.60 -12.08 9.18
N VAL A 209 -16.74 -11.66 8.61
CA VAL A 209 -16.82 -11.12 7.24
C VAL A 209 -17.39 -9.72 7.35
N ASN A 210 -16.65 -8.73 6.85
CA ASN A 210 -17.04 -7.32 6.91
C ASN A 210 -17.47 -6.91 8.33
N GLU A 211 -16.63 -7.22 9.31
CA GLU A 211 -16.80 -6.91 10.75
C GLU A 211 -17.94 -7.64 11.47
N LYS A 212 -18.61 -8.59 10.81
CA LYS A 212 -19.65 -9.43 11.42
C LYS A 212 -19.12 -10.82 11.72
N GLU A 213 -19.22 -11.25 12.97
CA GLU A 213 -18.88 -12.62 13.38
C GLU A 213 -19.75 -13.64 12.63
N LEU A 214 -19.10 -14.65 12.07
CA LEU A 214 -19.77 -15.78 11.44
C LEU A 214 -20.24 -16.77 12.49
N MET A 215 -21.44 -17.31 12.27
CA MET A 215 -21.94 -18.46 13.03
C MET A 215 -21.17 -19.74 12.65
N GLU A 216 -21.32 -20.82 13.43
CA GLU A 216 -20.56 -22.08 13.25
C GLU A 216 -20.67 -22.70 11.85
N ASN A 217 -21.73 -22.42 11.10
CA ASN A 217 -21.96 -22.89 9.74
C ASN A 217 -21.64 -21.83 8.66
N GLY A 218 -21.08 -20.68 9.03
CA GLY A 218 -20.82 -19.55 8.12
C GLY A 218 -19.63 -19.75 7.17
N LEU A 219 -18.85 -20.83 7.31
CA LEU A 219 -17.68 -21.08 6.47
C LEU A 219 -18.01 -21.32 4.99
N ASP A 220 -19.21 -21.81 4.69
CA ASP A 220 -19.69 -22.03 3.31
C ASP A 220 -20.43 -20.79 2.75
N MET A 221 -20.39 -19.67 3.48
CA MET A 221 -20.87 -18.39 2.99
C MET A 221 -20.03 -17.98 1.77
N LYS A 222 -20.73 -17.71 0.66
CA LYS A 222 -20.13 -17.16 -0.55
C LYS A 222 -19.75 -15.71 -0.33
N LEU A 223 -18.55 -15.37 -0.81
CA LEU A 223 -18.01 -14.02 -0.75
C LEU A 223 -18.31 -13.28 -2.04
N ASN A 224 -18.44 -11.97 -1.92
CA ASN A 224 -18.40 -11.04 -3.04
C ASN A 224 -16.99 -10.48 -3.21
N PRO A 225 -16.67 -9.93 -4.40
CA PRO A 225 -15.46 -9.15 -4.58
C PRO A 225 -15.36 -8.06 -3.52
N ARG A 226 -14.18 -7.90 -2.92
CA ARG A 226 -13.87 -6.95 -1.83
C ARG A 226 -14.42 -7.29 -0.45
N ASP A 227 -15.12 -8.41 -0.27
CA ASP A 227 -15.40 -8.89 1.08
C ASP A 227 -14.08 -9.19 1.80
N ALA A 228 -13.98 -8.70 3.05
CA ALA A 228 -12.82 -8.92 3.89
C ALA A 228 -13.14 -9.97 4.95
N VAL A 229 -12.40 -11.08 4.89
CA VAL A 229 -12.41 -12.10 5.95
C VAL A 229 -11.42 -11.68 7.03
N LYS A 230 -11.81 -11.74 8.30
CA LYS A 230 -10.92 -11.46 9.43
C LYS A 230 -10.92 -12.65 10.40
N LEU A 231 -9.73 -13.09 10.79
CA LEU A 231 -9.50 -13.98 11.92
C LEU A 231 -9.00 -13.15 13.09
N GLU A 232 -9.67 -13.25 14.22
CA GLU A 232 -9.24 -12.60 15.46
C GLU A 232 -9.09 -13.60 16.59
N LEU A 233 -7.94 -13.60 17.27
CA LEU A 233 -7.72 -14.41 18.45
C LEU A 233 -8.35 -13.72 19.66
N THR A 234 -9.32 -14.38 20.29
CA THR A 234 -10.04 -13.86 21.45
C THR A 234 -10.06 -14.88 22.58
N ASN A 235 -10.41 -14.44 23.80
CA ASN A 235 -10.73 -15.37 24.87
C ASN A 235 -12.12 -15.97 24.59
N ALA A 236 -12.24 -17.28 24.74
CA ALA A 236 -13.52 -17.96 24.73
C ALA A 236 -14.32 -17.51 25.95
N SER A 237 -15.48 -16.91 25.69
CA SER A 237 -16.50 -16.54 26.69
C SER A 237 -17.31 -17.75 27.13
#